data_AF-A0A834IZV1-F1
#
_entry.id   AF-A0A834IZV1-F1
#
_cell.length_a   1.000
_cell.length_b   1.000
_cell.length_c   1.000
_cell.angle_alpha   90.00
_cell.angle_beta   90.00
_cell.angle_gamma   90.00
#
_symmetry.space_group_name_H-M   'P 1'
#
loop_
_entity.id
_entity.type
_entity.pdbx_description
1 polymer ?
#
loop_
_entity_poly.entity_id
_entity_poly.type
_entity_poly.pdbx_seq_one_letter_code
_entity_poly.pdbx_strand_id
1 'polypeptide(L)'
;MNEKPKWYDRIFGKKLIQCDSTNSCNDFNSIPTGDVLKNSQITGIYFSFANINTQSDDFLKKLRDLYEKLNGSCLNGELDKKLEVVQVVMWAHNDNYGDFEISHRDSLMGLPWFAMPFSEINLKTRLSRRYRIKSGVPTLVLLDKDGTTISVSAQEKLLEDPNGTNFPWQPRPVDEVLKDIVLQPGGFYYQEHMKYPQGDIRYRDLPDGVRGFYFSANWCPPCRAFTPQLSDVYKLIRKKEPNFEVIFVSSDRLANLAAASTSAISVSVSISTNGDMTKELKHISHSGYKTQKLESNLV
;
A
#
# COMPACT_ATOMS: atom_id res chain seq x y z
N MET A 1 -12.83 -35.45 -5.13
CA MET A 1 -13.11 -34.15 -4.48
C MET A 1 -12.13 -33.14 -5.06
N ASN A 2 -12.59 -32.09 -5.74
CA ASN A 2 -11.68 -31.04 -6.23
C ASN A 2 -11.31 -30.14 -5.05
N GLU A 3 -10.07 -30.23 -4.56
CA GLU A 3 -9.54 -29.27 -3.60
C GLU A 3 -9.65 -27.86 -4.19
N LYS A 4 -10.11 -26.90 -3.37
CA LYS A 4 -10.14 -25.50 -3.78
C LYS A 4 -8.71 -25.03 -4.06
N PRO A 5 -8.47 -24.33 -5.18
CA PRO A 5 -7.13 -23.84 -5.50
C PRO A 5 -6.65 -22.90 -4.40
N LYS A 6 -5.41 -23.12 -3.94
CA LYS A 6 -4.78 -22.31 -2.89
C LYS A 6 -4.63 -20.86 -3.38
N TRP A 7 -4.49 -19.91 -2.44
CA TRP A 7 -4.45 -18.49 -2.79
C TRP A 7 -3.29 -18.16 -3.74
N TYR A 8 -2.12 -18.75 -3.50
CA TYR A 8 -0.92 -18.50 -4.31
C TYR A 8 -1.04 -19.04 -5.73
N ASP A 9 -1.70 -20.19 -5.94
CA ASP A 9 -1.89 -20.74 -7.29
C ASP A 9 -2.78 -19.83 -8.15
N ARG A 10 -3.75 -19.16 -7.52
CA ARG A 10 -4.64 -18.20 -8.19
C ARG A 10 -3.94 -16.90 -8.58
N ILE A 11 -2.88 -16.54 -7.85
CA ILE A 11 -2.11 -15.30 -8.02
C ILE A 11 -0.95 -15.53 -8.98
N PHE A 12 -0.11 -16.53 -8.73
CA PHE A 12 1.15 -16.76 -9.44
C PHE A 12 1.13 -17.90 -10.45
N GLY A 13 0.06 -18.72 -10.47
CA GLY A 13 0.02 -19.95 -11.25
C GLY A 13 0.61 -21.13 -10.48
N LYS A 14 0.70 -22.30 -11.14
CA LYS A 14 1.11 -23.56 -10.49
C LYS A 14 2.63 -23.72 -10.35
N LYS A 15 3.40 -22.92 -11.09
CA LYS A 15 4.85 -23.04 -11.14
C LYS A 15 5.51 -21.66 -11.10
N LEU A 16 6.65 -21.61 -10.43
CA LEU A 16 7.55 -20.47 -10.40
C LEU A 16 8.89 -20.84 -11.03
N ILE A 17 9.65 -19.82 -11.40
CA ILE A 17 11.03 -19.91 -11.85
C ILE A 17 11.95 -19.64 -10.67
N GLN A 18 12.99 -20.46 -10.48
CA GLN A 18 14.05 -20.21 -9.52
C GLN A 18 15.18 -19.40 -10.19
N CYS A 19 15.41 -18.16 -9.72
CA CYS A 19 16.25 -17.17 -10.41
C CYS A 19 17.76 -17.40 -10.31
N ASP A 20 18.24 -18.15 -9.31
CA ASP A 20 19.66 -18.51 -9.15
C ASP A 20 20.04 -19.82 -9.87
N SER A 21 19.08 -20.50 -10.50
CA SER A 21 19.29 -21.81 -11.09
C SER A 21 19.46 -21.76 -12.61
N THR A 22 20.59 -22.25 -13.12
CA THR A 22 20.75 -22.59 -14.54
C THR A 22 20.93 -24.09 -14.68
N ASN A 23 20.06 -24.74 -15.45
CA ASN A 23 20.21 -26.16 -15.76
C ASN A 23 21.18 -26.39 -16.93
N SER A 24 21.49 -27.65 -17.22
CA SER A 24 22.36 -28.06 -18.33
C SER A 24 21.87 -27.64 -19.72
N CYS A 25 20.60 -27.23 -19.87
CA CYS A 25 20.01 -26.73 -21.12
C CYS A 25 19.99 -25.18 -21.18
N ASN A 26 20.67 -24.50 -20.25
CA ASN A 26 20.57 -23.04 -20.10
C ASN A 26 19.14 -22.55 -19.81
N ASP A 27 18.23 -23.35 -19.27
CA ASP A 27 16.91 -22.88 -18.81
C ASP A 27 16.87 -22.76 -17.29
N PHE A 28 15.98 -21.90 -16.77
CA PHE A 28 15.75 -21.84 -15.32
C PHE A 28 14.98 -23.06 -14.85
N ASN A 29 15.25 -23.52 -13.62
CA ASN A 29 14.46 -24.56 -13.01
C ASN A 29 13.07 -24.03 -12.64
N SER A 30 12.05 -24.82 -12.96
CA SER A 30 10.67 -24.54 -12.58
C SER A 30 10.25 -25.38 -11.39
N ILE A 31 9.71 -24.72 -10.36
CA ILE A 31 9.33 -25.34 -9.09
C ILE A 31 7.82 -25.13 -8.85
N PRO A 32 7.09 -26.11 -8.29
CA PRO A 32 5.69 -25.91 -7.92
C PRO A 32 5.53 -24.73 -6.95
N THR A 33 4.58 -23.83 -7.23
CA THR A 33 4.33 -22.63 -6.41
C THR A 33 4.06 -22.97 -4.95
N GLY A 34 3.32 -24.06 -4.71
CA GLY A 34 3.03 -24.54 -3.36
C GLY A 34 4.27 -24.95 -2.59
N ASP A 35 5.30 -25.50 -3.24
CA ASP A 35 6.54 -25.90 -2.54
C ASP A 35 7.36 -24.69 -2.10
N VAL A 36 7.25 -23.58 -2.83
CA VAL A 36 7.90 -22.32 -2.48
C VAL A 36 7.15 -21.62 -1.35
N LEU A 37 5.83 -21.45 -1.48
CA LEU A 37 5.07 -20.51 -0.65
C LEU A 37 4.32 -21.14 0.53
N LYS A 38 4.22 -22.48 0.62
CA LYS A 38 3.43 -23.16 1.69
C LYS A 38 3.83 -22.77 3.12
N ASN A 39 5.11 -22.50 3.36
CA ASN A 39 5.67 -22.22 4.69
C ASN A 39 6.19 -20.78 4.81
N SER A 40 5.90 -19.93 3.82
CA SER A 40 6.32 -18.53 3.85
C SER A 40 5.41 -17.74 4.79
N GLN A 41 6.00 -16.99 5.73
CA GLN A 41 5.22 -16.07 6.58
C GLN A 41 4.78 -14.84 5.81
N ILE A 42 5.68 -14.26 5.00
CA ILE A 42 5.43 -13.07 4.19
C ILE A 42 5.83 -13.34 2.75
N THR A 43 4.95 -13.04 1.81
CA THR A 43 5.25 -13.10 0.38
C THR A 43 5.35 -11.70 -0.21
N GLY A 44 6.52 -11.35 -0.73
CA GLY A 44 6.76 -10.14 -1.50
C GLY A 44 6.49 -10.34 -2.98
N ILE A 45 5.61 -9.54 -3.58
CA ILE A 45 5.47 -9.43 -5.03
C ILE A 45 6.30 -8.25 -5.50
N TYR A 46 7.41 -8.53 -6.17
CA TYR A 46 8.31 -7.50 -6.70
C TYR A 46 8.03 -7.26 -8.17
N PHE A 47 7.39 -6.14 -8.50
CA PHE A 47 7.22 -5.70 -9.89
C PHE A 47 8.48 -4.97 -10.35
N SER A 48 9.15 -5.54 -11.35
CA SER A 48 10.35 -4.98 -11.99
C SER A 48 10.08 -4.77 -13.48
N PHE A 49 10.93 -3.98 -14.15
CA PHE A 49 10.91 -3.84 -15.60
C PHE A 49 12.20 -4.42 -16.18
N ALA A 50 12.08 -5.25 -17.22
CA ALA A 50 13.24 -5.95 -17.82
C ALA A 50 14.32 -5.00 -18.38
N ASN A 51 13.97 -3.73 -18.65
CA ASN A 51 14.81 -2.79 -19.40
C ASN A 51 15.43 -1.68 -18.53
N ILE A 52 15.46 -1.83 -17.19
CA ILE A 52 16.14 -0.87 -16.31
C ILE A 52 17.52 -1.44 -15.98
N ASN A 53 18.57 -0.62 -16.09
CA ASN A 53 19.94 -1.04 -15.77
C ASN A 53 20.03 -1.52 -14.30
N THR A 54 20.02 -2.83 -14.10
CA THR A 54 19.98 -3.49 -12.79
C THR A 54 21.29 -3.38 -12.03
N GLN A 55 22.40 -3.04 -12.70
CA GLN A 55 23.73 -2.93 -12.07
C GLN A 55 23.84 -1.75 -11.08
N SER A 56 22.91 -0.78 -11.14
CA SER A 56 22.88 0.38 -10.25
C SER A 56 21.55 0.57 -9.53
N ASP A 57 20.69 -0.45 -9.47
CA ASP A 57 19.40 -0.34 -8.78
C ASP A 57 19.59 -0.47 -7.26
N ASP A 58 19.68 0.68 -6.59
CA ASP A 58 19.79 0.79 -5.12
C ASP A 58 18.65 0.06 -4.40
N PHE A 59 17.45 0.05 -4.99
CA PHE A 59 16.32 -0.68 -4.41
C PHE A 59 16.54 -2.20 -4.47
N LEU A 60 16.98 -2.73 -5.62
CA LEU A 60 17.23 -4.16 -5.78
C LEU A 60 18.28 -4.67 -4.80
N LYS A 61 19.35 -3.89 -4.59
CA LYS A 61 20.40 -4.21 -3.60
C LYS A 61 19.82 -4.27 -2.18
N LYS A 62 19.08 -3.25 -1.76
CA LYS A 62 18.43 -3.22 -0.44
C LYS A 62 17.45 -4.38 -0.24
N LEU A 63 16.70 -4.74 -1.29
CA LEU A 63 15.76 -5.86 -1.22
C LEU A 63 16.47 -7.21 -1.05
N ARG A 64 17.61 -7.39 -1.74
CA ARG A 64 18.47 -8.56 -1.57
C ARG A 64 19.03 -8.64 -0.15
N ASP A 65 19.61 -7.54 0.35
CA ASP A 65 20.17 -7.48 1.72
C ASP A 65 19.10 -7.81 2.77
N LEU A 66 17.88 -7.29 2.61
CA LEU A 66 16.75 -7.63 3.48
C LEU A 66 16.39 -9.11 3.40
N TYR A 67 16.26 -9.66 2.19
CA TYR A 67 15.88 -11.05 1.96
C TYR A 67 16.87 -12.02 2.62
N GLU A 68 18.16 -11.81 2.40
CA GLU A 68 19.23 -12.62 2.98
C GLU A 68 19.23 -12.52 4.52
N LYS A 69 19.07 -11.31 5.06
CA LYS A 69 19.00 -11.10 6.51
C LYS A 69 17.80 -11.79 7.16
N LEU A 70 16.61 -11.68 6.57
CA LEU A 70 15.39 -12.28 7.12
C LEU A 70 15.45 -13.81 7.09
N ASN A 71 15.99 -14.38 6.01
CA ASN A 71 16.06 -15.83 5.83
C ASN A 71 17.33 -16.48 6.39
N GLY A 72 18.36 -15.71 6.73
CA GLY A 72 19.62 -16.21 7.31
C GLY A 72 19.56 -16.58 8.80
N SER A 73 18.44 -16.30 9.48
CA SER A 73 18.27 -16.64 10.90
C SER A 73 17.67 -18.04 11.09
N CYS A 74 18.52 -19.06 11.16
CA CYS A 74 18.11 -20.42 11.54
C CYS A 74 17.86 -20.52 13.06
N LEU A 75 16.63 -20.80 13.46
CA LEU A 75 16.30 -21.30 14.80
C LEU A 75 15.97 -22.80 14.67
N ASN A 76 16.70 -23.66 15.38
CA ASN A 76 16.41 -25.08 15.57
C ASN A 76 16.47 -26.01 14.33
N GLY A 77 17.18 -25.64 13.27
CA GLY A 77 17.46 -26.55 12.14
C GLY A 77 16.34 -26.69 11.11
N GLU A 78 15.21 -25.99 11.29
CA GLU A 78 14.22 -25.74 10.24
C GLU A 78 14.44 -24.34 9.65
N LEU A 79 14.38 -24.24 8.32
CA LEU A 79 14.51 -22.97 7.61
C LEU A 79 13.22 -22.16 7.82
N ASP A 80 13.16 -21.32 8.86
CA ASP A 80 12.04 -20.40 9.10
C ASP A 80 12.05 -19.29 8.03
N LYS A 81 11.40 -19.57 6.90
CA LYS A 81 11.32 -18.67 5.74
C LYS A 81 10.40 -17.49 6.06
N LYS A 82 10.99 -16.42 6.57
CA LYS A 82 10.26 -15.19 6.94
C LYS A 82 9.77 -14.42 5.73
N LEU A 83 10.54 -14.39 4.63
CA LEU A 83 10.18 -13.69 3.41
C LEU A 83 10.49 -14.54 2.17
N GLU A 84 9.48 -14.75 1.33
CA GLU A 84 9.66 -15.23 -0.04
C GLU A 84 9.34 -14.12 -1.03
N VAL A 85 10.15 -13.96 -2.08
CA VAL A 85 9.92 -12.96 -3.13
C VAL A 85 9.55 -13.65 -4.43
N VAL A 86 8.44 -13.22 -5.03
CA VAL A 86 8.03 -13.59 -6.39
C VAL A 86 8.10 -12.36 -7.27
N GLN A 87 9.10 -12.33 -8.15
CA GLN A 87 9.32 -11.26 -9.08
C GLN A 87 8.39 -11.38 -10.29
N VAL A 88 7.76 -10.25 -10.62
CA VAL A 88 6.86 -10.06 -11.75
C VAL A 88 7.53 -9.09 -12.70
N VAL A 89 8.22 -9.66 -13.70
CA VAL A 89 8.88 -8.87 -14.75
C VAL A 89 7.82 -8.32 -15.71
N MET A 90 7.76 -7.00 -15.80
CA MET A 90 6.86 -6.21 -16.63
C MET A 90 7.60 -5.64 -17.86
N TRP A 91 6.83 -5.32 -18.90
CA TRP A 91 7.33 -4.77 -20.15
C TRP A 91 6.96 -3.29 -20.27
N ALA A 92 7.91 -2.46 -20.72
CA ALA A 92 7.57 -1.13 -21.21
C ALA A 92 6.93 -1.27 -22.60
N HIS A 93 5.91 -0.47 -22.91
CA HIS A 93 5.22 -0.42 -24.20
C HIS A 93 6.09 0.13 -25.36
N ASN A 94 7.41 -0.09 -25.35
CA ASN A 94 8.32 0.43 -26.36
C ASN A 94 8.86 -0.74 -27.20
N ASP A 95 8.26 -0.91 -28.38
CA ASP A 95 8.36 -2.08 -29.28
C ASP A 95 9.67 -2.16 -30.08
N ASN A 96 10.82 -1.79 -29.51
CA ASN A 96 12.10 -1.71 -30.25
C ASN A 96 13.20 -2.60 -29.67
N TYR A 97 12.91 -3.87 -29.37
CA TYR A 97 13.95 -4.84 -28.97
C TYR A 97 13.71 -6.22 -29.60
N GLY A 98 14.82 -6.87 -29.99
CA GLY A 98 14.81 -8.08 -30.79
C GLY A 98 14.54 -9.38 -30.02
N ASP A 99 14.62 -9.40 -28.68
CA ASP A 99 14.29 -10.61 -27.91
C ASP A 99 13.88 -10.29 -26.45
N PHE A 100 12.57 -10.26 -26.21
CA PHE A 100 11.99 -10.03 -24.88
C PHE A 100 12.38 -11.13 -23.89
N GLU A 101 12.50 -12.37 -24.34
CA GLU A 101 12.75 -13.52 -23.47
C GLU A 101 14.16 -13.47 -22.87
N ILE A 102 15.14 -13.04 -23.67
CA ILE A 102 16.52 -12.79 -23.19
C ILE A 102 16.53 -11.68 -22.14
N SER A 103 15.89 -10.53 -22.39
CA SER A 103 15.86 -9.44 -21.39
C SER A 103 15.16 -9.84 -20.09
N HIS A 104 14.09 -10.64 -20.17
CA HIS A 104 13.48 -11.22 -18.98
C HIS A 104 14.48 -12.09 -18.23
N ARG A 105 15.15 -13.00 -18.93
CA ARG A 105 16.13 -13.90 -18.33
C ARG A 105 17.25 -13.13 -17.65
N ASP A 106 17.85 -12.17 -18.34
CA ASP A 106 18.96 -11.37 -17.82
C ASP A 106 18.56 -10.61 -16.56
N SER A 107 17.31 -10.13 -16.49
CA SER A 107 16.78 -9.44 -15.30
C SER A 107 16.62 -10.33 -14.06
N LEU A 108 16.65 -11.66 -14.22
CA LEU A 108 16.47 -12.63 -13.15
C LEU A 108 17.78 -13.26 -12.67
N MET A 109 18.83 -13.30 -13.51
CA MET A 109 20.04 -14.06 -13.21
C MET A 109 20.69 -13.67 -11.87
N GLY A 110 20.96 -14.67 -11.03
CA GLY A 110 21.68 -14.49 -9.77
C GLY A 110 20.88 -13.82 -8.66
N LEU A 111 19.55 -13.73 -8.80
CA LEU A 111 18.66 -13.30 -7.71
C LEU A 111 18.31 -14.48 -6.80
N PRO A 112 18.23 -14.29 -5.48
CA PRO A 112 18.10 -15.39 -4.50
C PRO A 112 16.65 -15.86 -4.31
N TRP A 113 15.74 -15.46 -5.21
CA TRP A 113 14.29 -15.63 -5.06
C TRP A 113 13.65 -16.19 -6.33
N PHE A 114 12.33 -16.11 -6.43
CA PHE A 114 11.55 -16.71 -7.50
C PHE A 114 10.95 -15.68 -8.44
N ALA A 115 10.53 -16.11 -9.63
CA ALA A 115 9.84 -15.27 -10.59
C ALA A 115 8.67 -15.98 -11.25
N MET A 116 7.71 -15.21 -11.75
CA MET A 116 6.65 -15.75 -12.60
C MET A 116 7.18 -16.09 -14.00
N PRO A 117 6.85 -17.28 -14.55
CA PRO A 117 7.28 -17.68 -15.90
C PRO A 117 7.02 -16.62 -16.97
N PHE A 118 7.91 -16.49 -17.94
CA PHE A 118 7.76 -15.55 -19.07
C PHE A 118 6.38 -15.68 -19.73
N SER A 119 5.93 -16.92 -19.96
CA SER A 119 4.66 -17.30 -20.59
C SER A 119 3.38 -16.93 -19.83
N GLU A 120 3.46 -16.61 -18.53
CA GLU A 120 2.29 -16.33 -17.67
C GLU A 120 1.75 -14.89 -17.83
N ILE A 121 1.59 -14.44 -19.08
CA ILE A 121 1.23 -13.05 -19.43
C ILE A 121 -0.08 -12.62 -18.77
N ASN A 122 -1.12 -13.47 -18.86
CA ASN A 122 -2.45 -13.16 -18.33
C ASN A 122 -2.46 -12.98 -16.81
N LEU A 123 -1.69 -13.78 -16.08
CA LEU A 123 -1.57 -13.66 -14.63
C LEU A 123 -0.85 -12.37 -14.26
N LYS A 124 0.27 -12.06 -14.93
CA LYS A 124 1.01 -10.79 -14.73
C LYS A 124 0.13 -9.57 -14.98
N THR A 125 -0.66 -9.56 -16.06
CA THR A 125 -1.62 -8.48 -16.35
C THR A 125 -2.72 -8.36 -15.30
N ARG A 126 -3.25 -9.48 -14.79
CA ARG A 126 -4.26 -9.45 -13.72
C ARG A 126 -3.68 -8.89 -12.42
N LEU A 127 -2.44 -9.25 -12.08
CA LEU A 127 -1.76 -8.77 -10.88
C LEU A 127 -1.43 -7.28 -10.96
N SER A 128 -0.89 -6.81 -12.09
CA SER A 128 -0.58 -5.40 -12.28
C SER A 128 -1.82 -4.51 -12.15
N ARG A 129 -2.96 -4.96 -12.70
CA ARG A 129 -4.26 -4.29 -12.55
C ARG A 129 -4.76 -4.32 -11.11
N ARG A 130 -4.68 -5.49 -10.45
CA ARG A 130 -5.14 -5.66 -9.05
C ARG A 130 -4.45 -4.68 -8.11
N TYR A 131 -3.14 -4.50 -8.25
CA TYR A 131 -2.35 -3.62 -7.38
C TYR A 131 -2.11 -2.22 -7.97
N ARG A 132 -2.73 -1.89 -9.11
CA ARG A 132 -2.63 -0.58 -9.77
C ARG A 132 -1.18 -0.15 -10.01
N ILE A 133 -0.35 -1.08 -10.43
CA ILE A 133 1.09 -0.87 -10.64
C ILE A 133 1.29 0.19 -11.72
N LYS A 134 2.05 1.23 -11.40
CA LYS A 134 2.38 2.32 -12.32
C LYS A 134 3.67 2.01 -13.08
N SER A 135 3.76 2.48 -14.31
CA SER A 135 4.99 2.38 -15.11
C SER A 135 6.14 3.16 -14.46
N GLY A 136 7.35 2.59 -14.48
CA GLY A 136 8.59 3.31 -14.18
C GLY A 136 9.08 3.35 -12.73
N VAL A 137 8.42 2.67 -11.79
CA VAL A 137 8.87 2.59 -10.39
C VAL A 137 8.88 1.13 -9.91
N PRO A 138 9.97 0.65 -9.28
CA PRO A 138 9.94 -0.66 -8.63
C PRO A 138 8.84 -0.67 -7.58
N THR A 139 7.97 -1.68 -7.61
CA THR A 139 6.88 -1.79 -6.63
C THR A 139 6.99 -3.09 -5.87
N LEU A 140 6.97 -3.02 -4.55
CA LEU A 140 6.96 -4.17 -3.66
C LEU A 140 5.63 -4.23 -2.92
N VAL A 141 4.85 -5.27 -3.21
CA VAL A 141 3.62 -5.59 -2.48
C VAL A 141 3.95 -6.68 -1.47
N LEU A 142 3.54 -6.53 -0.22
CA LEU A 142 3.67 -7.56 0.82
C LEU A 142 2.32 -8.21 1.08
N LEU A 143 2.31 -9.53 1.08
CA LEU A 143 1.19 -10.37 1.45
C LEU A 143 1.53 -11.16 2.71
N ASP A 144 0.54 -11.34 3.58
CA ASP A 144 0.59 -12.26 4.71
C ASP A 144 0.44 -13.72 4.23
N LYS A 145 0.66 -14.69 5.12
CA LYS A 145 0.63 -16.14 4.86
C LYS A 145 -0.68 -16.66 4.23
N ASP A 146 -1.77 -15.93 4.42
CA ASP A 146 -3.10 -16.25 3.87
C ASP A 146 -3.39 -15.55 2.53
N GLY A 147 -2.47 -14.72 2.05
CA GLY A 147 -2.60 -13.91 0.84
C GLY A 147 -3.28 -12.55 1.05
N THR A 148 -3.55 -12.15 2.30
CA THR A 148 -4.05 -10.81 2.65
C THR A 148 -2.98 -9.76 2.41
N THR A 149 -3.34 -8.61 1.84
CA THR A 149 -2.39 -7.54 1.53
C THR A 149 -2.00 -6.77 2.78
N ILE A 150 -0.72 -6.74 3.11
CA ILE A 150 -0.14 -5.94 4.21
C ILE A 150 0.18 -4.53 3.72
N SER A 151 0.86 -4.44 2.57
CA SER A 151 1.28 -3.17 1.99
C SER A 151 1.37 -3.30 0.47
N VAL A 152 0.97 -2.27 -0.26
CA VAL A 152 1.09 -2.20 -1.73
C VAL A 152 2.27 -1.35 -2.20
N SER A 153 2.98 -0.71 -1.26
CA SER A 153 4.06 0.25 -1.52
C SER A 153 5.22 0.07 -0.54
N ALA A 154 5.58 -1.18 -0.23
CA ALA A 154 6.60 -1.50 0.76
C ALA A 154 8.00 -1.03 0.38
N GLN A 155 8.24 -0.67 -0.89
CA GLN A 155 9.52 -0.11 -1.32
C GLN A 155 9.87 1.20 -0.59
N GLU A 156 8.87 2.02 -0.27
CA GLU A 156 9.09 3.27 0.48
C GLU A 156 9.59 2.96 1.90
N LYS A 157 9.01 1.93 2.52
CA LYS A 157 9.38 1.48 3.87
C LYS A 157 10.73 0.80 3.92
N LEU A 158 11.11 0.05 2.88
CA LEU A 158 12.46 -0.48 2.76
C LEU A 158 13.51 0.63 2.64
N LEU A 159 13.19 1.74 1.97
CA LEU A 159 14.11 2.88 1.91
C LEU A 159 14.25 3.60 3.27
N GLU A 160 13.16 3.72 4.03
CA GLU A 160 13.12 4.33 5.37
C GLU A 160 13.72 3.43 6.47
N ASP A 161 13.54 2.12 6.36
CA ASP A 161 14.05 1.09 7.28
C ASP A 161 14.82 0.00 6.51
N PRO A 162 16.03 0.31 5.98
CA PRO A 162 16.83 -0.64 5.21
C PRO A 162 17.19 -1.91 5.95
N ASN A 163 17.18 -1.84 7.29
CA ASN A 163 17.51 -2.97 8.15
C ASN A 163 16.31 -3.88 8.42
N GLY A 164 15.10 -3.50 8.00
CA GLY A 164 13.88 -4.26 8.24
C GLY A 164 13.53 -4.40 9.73
N THR A 165 13.89 -3.43 10.57
CA THR A 165 13.66 -3.46 12.02
C THR A 165 12.17 -3.57 12.35
N ASN A 166 11.33 -2.93 11.54
CA ASN A 166 9.88 -2.92 11.68
C ASN A 166 9.17 -3.78 10.62
N PHE A 167 9.91 -4.62 9.88
CA PHE A 167 9.34 -5.54 8.90
C PHE A 167 8.31 -6.47 9.57
N PRO A 168 7.12 -6.74 8.98
CA PRO A 168 6.72 -6.49 7.59
C PRO A 168 6.06 -5.12 7.33
N TRP A 169 6.36 -4.12 8.15
CA TRP A 169 5.82 -2.75 8.06
C TRP A 169 4.30 -2.72 7.98
N GLN A 170 3.67 -3.47 8.88
CA GLN A 170 2.22 -3.44 9.01
C GLN A 170 1.78 -2.00 9.30
N PRO A 171 0.74 -1.51 8.61
CA PRO A 171 0.15 -0.21 8.94
C PRO A 171 -0.28 -0.22 10.40
N ARG A 172 0.12 0.81 11.14
CA ARG A 172 -0.35 0.99 12.51
C ARG A 172 -1.85 1.32 12.51
N PRO A 173 -2.63 0.85 13.51
CA PRO A 173 -4.02 1.25 13.64
C PRO A 173 -4.16 2.78 13.68
N VAL A 174 -5.18 3.31 13.01
CA VAL A 174 -5.44 4.76 12.95
C VAL A 174 -5.49 5.38 14.34
N ASP A 175 -6.14 4.71 15.29
CA ASP A 175 -6.26 5.20 16.66
C ASP A 175 -4.90 5.33 17.35
N GLU A 176 -3.94 4.44 17.08
CA GLU A 176 -2.59 4.52 17.63
C GLU A 176 -1.78 5.66 17.01
N VAL A 177 -1.91 5.86 15.70
CA VAL A 177 -1.19 6.92 14.98
C VAL A 177 -1.72 8.30 15.35
N LEU A 178 -3.03 8.43 15.52
CA LEU A 178 -3.67 9.73 15.69
C LEU A 178 -3.98 10.11 17.13
N LYS A 179 -3.91 9.19 18.11
CA LYS A 179 -4.38 9.38 19.50
C LYS A 179 -4.10 10.76 20.11
N ASP A 180 -2.88 11.27 19.96
CA ASP A 180 -2.40 12.48 20.63
C ASP A 180 -2.42 13.72 19.72
N ILE A 181 -2.92 13.58 18.49
CA ILE A 181 -3.06 14.70 17.57
C ILE A 181 -4.12 15.67 18.10
N VAL A 182 -3.71 16.92 18.28
CA VAL A 182 -4.61 18.03 18.55
C VAL A 182 -5.36 18.38 17.29
N LEU A 183 -6.66 18.44 17.47
CA LEU A 183 -7.69 18.48 16.48
C LEU A 183 -8.28 19.91 16.51
N GLN A 184 -8.25 20.62 15.38
CA GLN A 184 -8.76 21.99 15.32
C GLN A 184 -10.25 21.99 14.94
N PRO A 185 -11.16 22.35 15.85
CA PRO A 185 -12.59 22.41 15.53
C PRO A 185 -12.87 23.53 14.52
N GLY A 186 -13.46 23.17 13.39
CA GLY A 186 -13.87 24.08 12.33
C GLY A 186 -15.39 24.36 12.36
N GLY A 187 -15.78 25.52 11.82
CA GLY A 187 -17.18 25.88 11.61
C GLY A 187 -18.04 25.90 12.89
N PHE A 188 -19.18 25.21 12.83
CA PHE A 188 -20.20 25.09 13.87
C PHE A 188 -19.96 23.92 14.84
N TYR A 189 -18.79 23.27 14.82
CA TYR A 189 -18.49 22.16 15.72
C TYR A 189 -18.85 22.50 17.18
N TYR A 190 -18.42 23.65 17.69
CA TYR A 190 -18.76 24.08 19.05
C TYR A 190 -20.25 24.33 19.29
N GLN A 191 -21.04 24.70 18.27
CA GLN A 191 -22.49 24.88 18.41
C GLN A 191 -23.21 23.53 18.57
N GLU A 192 -22.73 22.49 17.89
CA GLU A 192 -23.28 21.14 18.03
C GLU A 192 -22.71 20.38 19.24
N HIS A 193 -21.52 20.78 19.71
CA HIS A 193 -20.79 20.16 20.80
C HIS A 193 -20.69 21.04 22.06
N MET A 194 -21.69 21.90 22.33
CA MET A 194 -21.69 22.83 23.48
C MET A 194 -21.45 22.20 24.85
N LYS A 195 -21.55 20.87 24.98
CA LYS A 195 -21.28 20.10 26.21
C LYS A 195 -19.79 19.77 26.44
N TYR A 196 -18.93 19.95 25.44
CA TYR A 196 -17.51 19.61 25.55
C TYR A 196 -16.70 20.83 26.01
N PRO A 197 -15.70 20.65 26.90
CA PRO A 197 -14.91 21.76 27.41
C PRO A 197 -14.20 22.50 26.27
N GLN A 198 -14.20 23.84 26.33
CA GLN A 198 -13.41 24.68 25.44
C GLN A 198 -11.92 24.47 25.76
N GLY A 199 -11.24 23.67 24.94
CA GLY A 199 -9.83 23.33 25.07
C GLY A 199 -9.34 22.53 23.87
N ASP A 200 -8.08 22.12 23.90
CA ASP A 200 -7.50 21.27 22.87
C ASP A 200 -8.23 19.93 22.84
N ILE A 201 -8.95 19.66 21.75
CA ILE A 201 -9.55 18.36 21.48
C ILE A 201 -8.45 17.49 20.90
N ARG A 202 -8.27 16.26 21.39
CA ARG A 202 -7.41 15.26 20.73
C ARG A 202 -8.26 14.23 20.03
N TYR A 203 -7.67 13.55 19.04
CA TYR A 203 -8.34 12.48 18.31
C TYR A 203 -8.93 11.40 19.25
N ARG A 204 -8.16 11.01 20.27
CA ARG A 204 -8.60 10.03 21.27
C ARG A 204 -9.79 10.50 22.13
N ASP A 205 -10.02 11.81 22.21
CA ASP A 205 -11.07 12.40 23.04
C ASP A 205 -12.42 12.47 22.28
N LEU A 206 -12.42 12.15 20.98
CA LEU A 206 -13.64 12.02 20.19
C LEU A 206 -14.46 10.81 20.69
N PRO A 207 -15.81 10.91 20.70
CA PRO A 207 -16.65 9.77 21.04
C PRO A 207 -16.38 8.52 20.20
N ASP A 208 -16.67 7.36 20.77
CA ASP A 208 -16.68 6.11 20.01
C ASP A 208 -17.80 6.15 18.97
N GLY A 209 -17.44 5.94 17.70
CA GLY A 209 -18.36 6.08 16.59
C GLY A 209 -17.68 5.94 15.24
N VAL A 210 -18.42 6.26 14.18
CA VAL A 210 -17.92 6.19 12.82
C VAL A 210 -17.17 7.48 12.49
N ARG A 211 -15.91 7.35 12.08
CA ARG A 211 -15.04 8.49 11.74
C ARG A 211 -14.67 8.43 10.25
N GLY A 212 -14.96 9.50 9.52
CA GLY A 212 -14.60 9.65 8.10
C GLY A 212 -13.43 10.63 7.94
N PHE A 213 -12.42 10.26 7.15
CA PHE A 213 -11.34 11.18 6.78
C PHE A 213 -11.60 11.79 5.42
N TYR A 214 -11.65 13.12 5.35
CA TYR A 214 -11.82 13.85 4.10
C TYR A 214 -10.55 14.62 3.74
N PHE A 215 -9.83 14.11 2.74
CA PHE A 215 -8.62 14.73 2.20
C PHE A 215 -9.00 15.73 1.11
N SER A 216 -8.65 17.00 1.30
CA SER A 216 -9.06 18.07 0.39
C SER A 216 -8.05 19.21 0.40
N ALA A 217 -8.19 20.11 -0.58
CA ALA A 217 -7.43 21.35 -0.63
C ALA A 217 -8.29 22.46 -1.23
N ASN A 218 -8.12 23.69 -0.74
CA ASN A 218 -8.86 24.82 -1.26
C ASN A 218 -8.48 25.13 -2.73
N TRP A 219 -7.24 24.87 -3.12
CA TRP A 219 -6.80 25.04 -4.50
C TRP A 219 -7.39 24.00 -5.48
N CYS A 220 -7.91 22.87 -5.00
CA CYS A 220 -8.47 21.78 -5.80
C CYS A 220 -9.91 22.07 -6.29
N PRO A 221 -10.15 22.30 -7.59
CA PRO A 221 -11.49 22.61 -8.11
C PRO A 221 -12.58 21.55 -7.83
N PRO A 222 -12.37 20.24 -8.08
CA PRO A 222 -13.40 19.24 -7.78
C PRO A 222 -13.68 19.15 -6.28
N CYS A 223 -12.65 19.36 -5.45
CA CYS A 223 -12.82 19.43 -4.01
C CYS A 223 -13.74 20.60 -3.61
N ARG A 224 -13.54 21.80 -4.16
CA ARG A 224 -14.42 22.96 -3.89
C ARG A 224 -15.88 22.70 -4.27
N ALA A 225 -16.13 21.94 -5.34
CA ALA A 225 -17.49 21.59 -5.78
C ALA A 225 -18.16 20.53 -4.88
N PHE A 226 -17.41 19.54 -4.40
CA PHE A 226 -17.94 18.44 -3.58
C PHE A 226 -18.16 18.83 -2.12
N THR A 227 -17.27 19.68 -1.60
CA THR A 227 -17.20 20.03 -0.19
C THR A 227 -18.51 20.57 0.42
N PRO A 228 -19.28 21.45 -0.26
CA PRO A 228 -20.61 21.86 0.22
C PRO A 228 -21.61 20.69 0.32
N GLN A 229 -21.60 19.77 -0.64
CA GLN A 229 -22.51 18.61 -0.65
C GLN A 229 -22.22 17.68 0.53
N LEU A 230 -20.94 17.47 0.86
CA LEU A 230 -20.54 16.68 2.01
C LEU A 230 -21.01 17.30 3.34
N SER A 231 -20.98 18.64 3.46
CA SER A 231 -21.49 19.34 4.65
C SER A 231 -22.98 19.09 4.88
N ASP A 232 -23.79 19.12 3.82
CA ASP A 232 -25.23 18.85 3.92
C ASP A 232 -25.52 17.39 4.27
N VAL A 233 -24.80 16.45 3.66
CA VAL A 233 -24.93 15.01 3.97
C VAL A 233 -24.50 14.70 5.40
N TYR A 234 -23.40 15.31 5.89
CA TYR A 234 -22.94 15.13 7.26
C TYR A 234 -24.04 15.47 8.27
N LYS A 235 -24.71 16.63 8.11
CA LYS A 235 -25.81 17.06 9.00
C LYS A 235 -26.97 16.07 9.00
N LEU A 236 -27.25 15.44 7.85
CA LEU A 236 -28.30 14.43 7.74
C LEU A 236 -27.91 13.11 8.43
N ILE A 237 -26.64 12.69 8.31
CA ILE A 237 -26.15 11.47 8.97
C ILE A 237 -26.17 11.66 10.49
N ARG A 238 -25.67 12.78 11.00
CA ARG A 238 -25.62 13.10 12.43
C ARG A 238 -26.98 13.07 13.14
N LYS A 239 -28.06 13.39 12.43
CA LYS A 239 -29.43 13.26 12.96
C LYS A 239 -29.80 11.81 13.30
N LYS A 240 -29.16 10.82 12.65
CA LYS A 240 -29.40 9.39 12.86
C LYS A 240 -28.27 8.71 13.63
N GLU A 241 -27.04 9.15 13.40
CA GLU A 241 -25.80 8.63 13.99
C GLU A 241 -25.07 9.78 14.71
N PRO A 242 -25.41 10.08 15.97
CA PRO A 242 -24.85 11.22 16.69
C PRO A 242 -23.33 11.18 16.83
N ASN A 243 -22.72 9.99 16.81
CA ASN A 243 -21.27 9.81 16.95
C ASN A 243 -20.54 9.72 15.59
N PHE A 244 -21.19 10.12 14.49
CA PHE A 244 -20.52 10.22 13.19
C PHE A 244 -19.71 11.51 13.07
N GLU A 245 -18.41 11.40 12.86
CA GLU A 245 -17.52 12.56 12.72
C GLU A 245 -16.73 12.57 11.41
N VAL A 246 -16.53 13.78 10.85
CA VAL A 246 -15.66 13.97 9.68
C VAL A 246 -14.42 14.75 10.08
N ILE A 247 -13.27 14.14 9.84
CA ILE A 247 -11.95 14.70 10.10
C ILE A 247 -11.38 15.23 8.79
N PHE A 248 -11.20 16.54 8.73
CA PHE A 248 -10.68 17.24 7.57
C PHE A 248 -9.15 17.16 7.55
N VAL A 249 -8.59 16.65 6.46
CA VAL A 249 -7.14 16.58 6.25
C VAL A 249 -6.78 17.52 5.11
N SER A 250 -6.30 18.70 5.47
CA SER A 250 -5.93 19.73 4.50
C SER A 250 -4.63 19.40 3.79
N SER A 251 -4.62 19.56 2.47
CA SER A 251 -3.39 19.59 1.64
C SER A 251 -2.99 21.02 1.25
N ASP A 252 -3.60 22.05 1.87
CA ASP A 252 -3.17 23.44 1.72
C ASP A 252 -1.90 23.71 2.52
N ARG A 253 -1.05 24.63 2.05
CA ARG A 253 0.14 25.04 2.79
C ARG A 253 -0.27 25.86 4.02
N LEU A 254 0.47 25.71 5.12
CA LEU A 254 0.17 26.21 6.49
C LEU A 254 -0.40 27.64 6.58
N ALA A 255 -0.05 28.55 5.66
CA ALA A 255 -0.57 29.92 5.63
C ALA A 255 -2.09 30.05 5.41
N ASN A 256 -2.78 28.99 4.93
CA ASN A 256 -4.20 29.05 4.56
C ASN A 256 -5.13 28.13 5.37
N LEU A 257 -4.64 27.45 6.42
CA LEU A 257 -5.44 26.50 7.20
C LEU A 257 -6.69 27.14 7.83
N ALA A 258 -6.55 28.35 8.39
CA ALA A 258 -7.66 29.06 9.02
C ALA A 258 -8.80 29.41 8.03
N ALA A 259 -8.46 29.67 6.76
CA ALA A 259 -9.43 30.02 5.70
C ALA A 259 -10.05 28.78 5.02
N ALA A 260 -9.29 27.68 4.93
CA ALA A 260 -9.78 26.42 4.38
C ALA A 260 -10.78 25.74 5.33
N SER A 261 -10.50 25.73 6.64
CA SER A 261 -11.38 25.11 7.65
C SER A 261 -12.70 25.86 7.87
N THR A 262 -12.74 27.17 7.60
CA THR A 262 -13.98 27.99 7.70
C THR A 262 -14.90 27.81 6.51
N SER A 263 -14.37 27.44 5.34
CA SER A 263 -15.15 27.33 4.08
C SER A 263 -15.41 25.89 3.66
N ALA A 264 -14.62 24.92 4.14
CA ALA A 264 -14.70 23.55 3.67
C ALA A 264 -15.82 22.74 4.36
N ILE A 265 -15.77 22.50 5.66
CA ILE A 265 -16.84 21.72 6.31
C ILE A 265 -17.24 22.43 7.57
N SER A 266 -18.51 22.82 7.61
CA SER A 266 -19.11 23.58 8.69
C SER A 266 -19.17 22.80 10.00
N VAL A 267 -18.67 21.57 10.06
CA VAL A 267 -18.65 20.68 11.23
C VAL A 267 -17.49 19.67 11.17
N SER A 268 -16.28 20.10 10.81
CA SER A 268 -15.12 19.19 10.76
C SER A 268 -14.05 19.56 11.77
N VAL A 269 -13.35 18.54 12.26
CA VAL A 269 -12.15 18.72 13.05
C VAL A 269 -10.93 18.53 12.14
N SER A 270 -10.01 19.49 12.12
CA SER A 270 -8.91 19.53 11.16
C SER A 270 -7.61 19.04 11.77
N ILE A 271 -6.83 18.27 11.00
CA ILE A 271 -5.46 17.90 11.36
C ILE A 271 -4.48 18.71 10.50
N SER A 272 -3.57 19.42 11.16
CA SER A 272 -2.34 19.91 10.50
C SER A 272 -1.36 18.74 10.42
N THR A 273 -1.39 17.99 9.32
CA THR A 273 -0.46 16.87 9.12
C THR A 273 0.87 17.39 8.59
N ASN A 274 1.98 17.05 9.22
CA ASN A 274 3.28 17.10 8.54
C ASN A 274 3.32 16.03 7.43
N GLY A 275 4.24 16.16 6.47
CA GLY A 275 4.31 15.29 5.29
C GLY A 275 4.32 13.79 5.60
N ASP A 276 4.94 13.37 6.70
CA ASP A 276 5.02 11.97 7.11
C ASP A 276 3.68 11.41 7.60
N MET A 277 2.88 12.21 8.28
CA MET A 277 1.56 11.81 8.77
C MET A 277 0.55 11.68 7.63
N THR A 278 0.63 12.56 6.62
CA THR A 278 -0.18 12.42 5.40
C THR A 278 0.15 11.13 4.66
N LYS A 279 1.44 10.74 4.60
CA LYS A 279 1.86 9.48 4.00
C LYS A 279 1.33 8.28 4.78
N GLU A 280 1.40 8.30 6.10
CA GLU A 280 0.93 7.21 6.94
C GLU A 280 -0.58 7.02 6.85
N LEU A 281 -1.37 8.10 6.87
CA LEU A 281 -2.81 8.05 6.65
C LEU A 281 -3.20 7.53 5.27
N LYS A 282 -2.44 7.90 4.23
CA LYS A 282 -2.61 7.33 2.89
C LYS A 282 -2.25 5.86 2.87
N HIS A 283 -1.20 5.44 3.57
CA HIS A 283 -0.80 4.04 3.64
C HIS A 283 -1.89 3.17 4.28
N ILE A 284 -2.47 3.62 5.40
CA ILE A 284 -3.60 2.95 6.06
C ILE A 284 -4.84 2.88 5.14
N SER A 285 -5.08 3.93 4.34
CA SER A 285 -6.22 3.94 3.42
C SER A 285 -6.08 2.98 2.24
N HIS A 286 -4.84 2.61 1.87
CA HIS A 286 -4.54 1.65 0.81
C HIS A 286 -4.39 0.21 1.33
N SER A 287 -4.26 -0.02 2.64
CA SER A 287 -3.99 -1.34 3.23
C SER A 287 -5.23 -2.19 3.54
N GLY A 288 -6.45 -1.75 3.20
CA GLY A 288 -7.63 -2.62 3.26
C GLY A 288 -8.80 -2.15 4.12
N TYR A 289 -8.80 -0.93 4.66
CA TYR A 289 -10.07 -0.29 5.00
C TYR A 289 -10.83 0.01 3.70
N LYS A 290 -12.14 -0.23 3.66
CA LYS A 290 -13.01 0.13 2.53
C LYS A 290 -12.94 1.63 2.27
N THR A 291 -11.91 2.07 1.55
CA THR A 291 -11.86 3.37 0.92
C THR A 291 -12.80 3.31 -0.26
N GLN A 292 -14.07 3.62 0.00
CA GLN A 292 -14.98 3.99 -1.07
C GLN A 292 -14.51 5.35 -1.56
N LYS A 293 -13.61 5.35 -2.55
CA LYS A 293 -13.31 6.54 -3.32
C LYS A 293 -14.64 6.91 -3.97
N LEU A 294 -15.31 7.94 -3.45
CA LEU A 294 -16.37 8.64 -4.15
C LEU A 294 -15.68 9.35 -5.32
N GLU A 295 -15.31 8.59 -6.35
CA GLU A 295 -15.09 9.15 -7.67
C GLU A 295 -16.47 9.60 -8.13
N SER A 296 -16.64 10.91 -8.20
CA SER A 296 -17.77 11.54 -8.85
C SER A 296 -17.79 11.04 -10.30
N ASN A 297 -18.57 10.00 -10.57
CA ASN A 297 -19.16 9.78 -11.88
C ASN A 297 -20.18 10.92 -12.07
N LEU A 298 -19.67 12.10 -12.42
CA LEU A 298 -20.43 13.15 -13.05
C LEU A 298 -19.81 13.35 -14.43
N VAL A 299 -20.46 12.66 -15.38
CA VAL A 299 -20.32 12.66 -16.84
C VAL A 299 -19.15 11.86 -17.41
#